data_AF-A0A359HIN0-F1
#
_entry.id   AF-A0A359HIN0-F1
#
_cell.length_a   1.000
_cell.length_b   1.000
_cell.length_c   1.000
_cell.angle_alpha   90.00
_cell.angle_beta   90.00
_cell.angle_gamma   90.00
#
_symmetry.space_group_name_H-M   'P 1'
#
loop_
_entity.id
_entity.type
_entity.pdbx_description
1 polymer ?
#
loop_
_entity_poly.entity_id
_entity_poly.type
_entity_poly.pdbx_seq_one_letter_code
_entity_poly.pdbx_strand_id
1 'polypeptide(L)' 'MDSGYLAPLNIPALLKKYGLRPSKGLGQNFLVDENALIKVANAAEIYEGDVILEVGPGLGSLTRYLGSAARQVIAV' A
#
# COMPACT_ATOMS: atom_id res chain seq x y z
N MET A 1 17.39 9.71 -1.39
CA MET A 1 17.27 9.58 0.08
C MET A 1 16.53 8.29 0.32
N ASP A 2 17.12 7.37 1.07
CA ASP A 2 16.50 6.08 1.39
C ASP A 2 15.32 6.37 2.34
N SER A 3 14.09 6.18 1.87
CA SER A 3 12.88 6.62 2.59
C SER A 3 12.52 5.71 3.77
N GLY A 4 13.29 4.64 4.02
CA GLY A 4 13.01 3.61 5.00
C GLY A 4 11.88 2.65 4.59
N TYR A 5 11.25 2.89 3.44
CA TYR A 5 10.14 2.10 2.91
C TYR A 5 10.62 1.07 1.86
N LEU A 6 9.81 0.02 1.67
CA LEU A 6 10.03 -0.93 0.58
C LEU A 6 9.86 -0.24 -0.78
N ALA A 7 10.57 -0.73 -1.79
CA ALA A 7 10.48 -0.20 -3.15
C ALA A 7 9.03 -0.21 -3.69
N PRO A 8 8.61 0.83 -4.45
CA PRO A 8 7.26 0.90 -5.01
C PRO A 8 6.93 -0.30 -5.90
N LEU A 9 5.65 -0.70 -5.87
CA LEU A 9 5.15 -1.76 -6.74
C LEU A 9 5.01 -1.28 -8.18
N ASN A 10 5.49 -2.10 -9.12
CA ASN A 10 5.14 -1.94 -10.53
C ASN A 10 3.74 -2.54 -10.76
N ILE A 11 2.71 -1.72 -10.56
CA ILE A 11 1.30 -2.12 -10.66
C ILE A 11 0.93 -2.69 -12.04
N PRO A 12 1.27 -2.03 -13.18
CA PRO A 12 0.98 -2.59 -14.50
C PRO A 12 1.62 -3.97 -14.72
N ALA A 13 2.86 -4.17 -14.26
CA ALA A 13 3.56 -5.44 -14.40
C ALA A 13 2.90 -6.55 -13.56
N LEU A 14 2.48 -6.24 -12.33
CA LEU A 14 1.78 -7.21 -11.47
C LEU A 14 0.42 -7.61 -12.04
N LEU A 15 -0.38 -6.64 -12.48
CA LEU A 15 -1.67 -6.92 -13.13
C LEU A 15 -1.50 -7.81 -14.36
N LYS A 16 -0.51 -7.49 -15.22
CA LYS A 16 -0.19 -8.29 -16.40
C LYS A 16 0.28 -9.69 -16.03
N LYS A 17 1.19 -9.81 -15.05
CA LYS A 17 1.76 -11.10 -14.59
C LYS A 17 0.68 -12.06 -14.12
N TYR A 18 -0.33 -11.57 -13.40
CA TYR A 18 -1.41 -12.38 -12.85
C TYR A 18 -2.68 -12.40 -13.71
N GLY A 19 -2.66 -11.78 -14.90
CA GLY A 19 -3.84 -11.72 -15.79
C GLY A 19 -5.02 -10.95 -15.21
N LEU A 20 -4.78 -10.06 -14.24
CA LEU A 20 -5.80 -9.30 -13.54
C LEU A 20 -6.13 -8.00 -14.27
N ARG A 21 -7.39 -7.58 -14.19
CA ARG A 21 -7.86 -6.27 -14.67
C ARG A 21 -8.53 -5.52 -13.53
N PRO A 22 -8.24 -4.22 -13.35
CA PRO A 22 -8.95 -3.41 -12.36
C PRO A 22 -10.45 -3.39 -12.66
N SER A 23 -11.28 -3.64 -11.65
CA SER A 23 -12.73 -3.57 -11.78
C SER A 23 -13.25 -2.19 -11.36
N LYS A 24 -13.75 -1.42 -12.33
CA LYS A 24 -14.40 -0.12 -12.05
C LYS A 24 -15.67 -0.27 -11.22
N GLY A 25 -16.43 -1.35 -11.42
CA GLY A 25 -17.65 -1.62 -10.64
C GLY A 25 -17.37 -1.91 -9.16
N LEU A 26 -16.16 -2.37 -8.84
CA LEU A 26 -15.69 -2.56 -7.47
C LEU A 26 -14.89 -1.35 -6.93
N GLY A 27 -14.84 -0.24 -7.67
CA GLY A 27 -14.14 0.98 -7.25
C GLY A 27 -12.61 0.85 -7.18
N GLN A 28 -12.01 -0.17 -7.79
CA GLN A 28 -10.57 -0.42 -7.69
C GLN A 28 -9.76 0.66 -8.41
N ASN A 29 -9.01 1.45 -7.64
CA ASN A 29 -8.00 2.39 -8.12
C ASN A 29 -6.71 2.13 -7.35
N PHE A 30 -5.60 1.95 -8.06
CA PHE A 30 -4.31 1.61 -7.43
C PHE A 30 -3.44 2.86 -7.32
N LEU A 31 -3.05 3.20 -6.10
CA LEU A 31 -2.13 4.31 -5.86
C LEU A 31 -0.72 3.91 -6.31
N VAL A 32 -0.16 4.67 -7.26
CA VAL A 32 1.16 4.45 -7.88
C VAL A 32 2.16 5.56 -7.56
N ASP A 33 1.68 6.69 -7.03
CA ASP A 33 2.55 7.82 -6.67
C ASP A 33 3.18 7.57 -5.30
N GLU A 34 4.50 7.47 -5.28
CA GLU A 34 5.26 7.20 -4.06
C GLU A 34 5.18 8.34 -3.04
N ASN A 35 5.17 9.60 -3.47
CA ASN A 35 5.07 10.73 -2.55
C ASN A 35 3.71 10.76 -1.86
N ALA A 36 2.65 10.37 -2.57
CA ALA A 36 1.32 10.22 -1.99
C ALA A 36 1.28 9.09 -0.95
N LEU A 37 1.92 7.93 -1.22
CA LEU A 37 2.03 6.83 -0.27
C LEU A 37 2.74 7.25 1.02
N ILE A 38 3.89 7.93 0.88
CA ILE A 38 4.66 8.45 2.02
C ILE A 38 3.83 9.46 2.83
N LYS A 39 3.11 10.38 2.15
CA LYS A 39 2.24 11.35 2.83
C LYS A 39 1.13 10.68 3.63
N VAL A 40 0.49 9.65 3.08
CA VAL A 40 -0.56 8.90 3.78
C VAL A 40 0.03 8.16 4.98
N ALA A 41 1.15 7.45 4.81
CA ALA A 41 1.80 6.72 5.89
C ALA A 41 2.23 7.65 7.03
N ASN A 42 2.84 8.80 6.72
CA ASN A 42 3.25 9.78 7.71
C ASN A 42 2.05 10.43 8.43
N ALA A 43 0.94 10.67 7.72
CA ALA A 43 -0.27 11.24 8.30
C ALA A 43 -1.01 10.28 9.23
N ALA A 44 -0.72 8.98 9.15
CA ALA A 44 -1.30 7.96 10.01
C ALA A 44 -0.61 7.86 11.39
N GLU A 45 0.48 8.61 11.61
CA GLU A 45 1.20 8.71 12.90
C GLU A 45 1.47 7.34 13.55
N ILE A 46 2.00 6.41 12.76
CA ILE A 46 2.19 5.01 13.13
C ILE A 46 3.41 4.83 14.03
N TYR A 47 3.25 4.04 15.08
CA TYR A 47 4.34 3.63 15.97
C TYR A 47 4.59 2.11 15.88
N GLU A 48 5.80 1.69 16.26
CA GLU A 48 6.27 0.29 16.17
C GLU A 48 5.36 -0.72 16.90
N GLY A 49 4.58 -0.28 17.90
CA GLY A 49 3.65 -1.11 18.66
C GLY A 49 2.27 -1.30 18.01
N ASP A 50 1.95 -0.53 16.97
CA ASP A 50 0.58 -0.42 16.47
C ASP A 50 0.15 -1.62 15.63
N VAL A 51 -1.14 -1.95 15.74
CA VAL A 51 -1.83 -2.91 14.86
C VAL A 51 -2.81 -2.14 13.98
N ILE A 52 -2.56 -2.13 12.68
CA ILE A 52 -3.33 -1.36 11.70
C ILE A 52 -4.35 -2.25 11.01
N LEU A 53 -5.58 -1.76 10.86
CA LEU A 53 -6.58 -2.31 9.94
C LEU A 53 -6.55 -1.51 8.63
N GLU A 54 -6.22 -2.17 7.52
CA GLU A 54 -6.30 -1.59 6.18
C GLU A 54 -7.52 -2.14 5.45
N VAL A 55 -8.39 -1.25 4.96
CA VAL A 55 -9.56 -1.63 4.16
C VAL A 55 -9.26 -1.37 2.69
N GLY A 56 -9.43 -2.40 1.86
CA GLY A 56 -9.19 -2.30 0.42
C GLY A 56 -7.70 -2.16 0.07
N PRO A 57 -6.83 -3.11 0.45
CA PRO A 57 -5.38 -3.01 0.23
C PRO A 57 -4.99 -3.02 -1.26
N GLY A 58 -5.90 -3.45 -2.13
CA GLY A 58 -5.63 -3.61 -3.55
C GLY A 58 -4.49 -4.59 -3.80
N LEU A 59 -3.42 -4.11 -4.44
CA LEU A 59 -2.20 -4.91 -4.68
C LEU A 59 -1.16 -4.74 -3.57
N GLY A 60 -1.47 -3.98 -2.53
CA GLY A 60 -0.62 -3.74 -1.37
C GLY A 60 0.39 -2.60 -1.54
N SER A 61 0.07 -1.57 -2.34
CA SER A 61 0.92 -0.38 -2.45
C SER A 61 1.08 0.29 -1.08
N LEU A 62 -0.03 0.58 -0.39
CA LEU A 62 -0.01 1.25 0.90
C LEU A 62 0.36 0.29 2.04
N THR A 63 -0.14 -0.95 2.02
CA THR A 63 0.20 -2.02 2.97
C THR A 63 1.69 -2.13 3.26
N ARG A 64 2.55 -1.97 2.23
CA ARG A 64 4.01 -2.05 2.37
C ARG A 64 4.62 -0.90 3.18
N TYR A 65 4.06 0.30 3.07
CA TYR A 65 4.49 1.47 3.84
C TYR A 65 3.98 1.40 5.27
N LEU A 66 2.74 0.92 5.46
CA LEU A 66 2.18 0.70 6.79
C LEU A 66 2.97 -0.40 7.54
N GLY A 67 3.25 -1.51 6.86
CA GLY A 67 3.92 -2.68 7.44
C GLY A 67 5.41 -2.50 7.73
N SER A 68 6.06 -1.47 7.18
CA SER A 68 7.44 -1.13 7.57
C SER A 68 7.52 -0.30 8.85
N ALA A 69 6.40 0.28 9.30
CA ALA A 69 6.34 1.14 10.49
C ALA A 69 5.57 0.49 11.65
N ALA A 70 4.52 -0.29 11.37
CA ALA A 70 3.66 -0.91 12.37
C ALA A 70 4.16 -2.28 12.84
N ARG A 71 3.70 -2.73 14.01
CA ARG A 71 3.89 -4.12 14.48
C ARG A 71 3.23 -5.11 13.53
N GLN A 72 2.01 -4.78 13.10
CA GLN A 72 1.18 -5.67 12.28
C GLN A 72 0.18 -4.86 11.45
N VAL A 73 -0.05 -5.29 10.22
CA VAL A 73 -1.15 -4.81 9.37
C VAL A 73 -2.09 -5.97 9.07
N ILE A 74 -3.37 -5.76 9.32
CA ILE A 74 -4.46 -6.66 8.98
C ILE A 74 -5.20 -6.00 7.82
N ALA A 75 -5.22 -6.66 6.65
CA ALA A 75 -5.83 -6.10 5.45
C ALA A 75 -7.10 -6.89 5.06
N VAL A 76 -8.18 -6.17 4.71
CA VAL A 76 -9.51 -6.72 4.36
C VAL A 76 -10.04 -6.22 3.02
#